data_AF-A0A2S6R4F5-F1
#
_entry.id   AF-A0A2S6R4F5-F1
#
_cell.length_a   1.000
_cell.length_b   1.000
_cell.length_c   1.000
_cell.angle_alpha   90.00
_cell.angle_beta   90.00
_cell.angle_gamma   90.00
#
_symmetry.space_group_name_H-M   'P 1'
#
loop_
_entity.id
_entity.type
_entity.pdbx_description
1 polymer ?
#
loop_
_entity_poly.entity_id
_entity_poly.type
_entity_poly.pdbx_seq_one_letter_code
_entity_poly.pdbx_strand_id
1 'polypeptide(L)'
;MTAARPWPPGLVELVGPLWAFLTVAEAPARSDVIFVFGSQDLRVAGQAASLYRGGYAPVVLVSGHYGRMTRDVFDQPEALVFKDHLVRTG
;
A
#
# COMPACT_ATOMS: atom_id res chain seq x y z
N MET A 1 -19.32 11.58 19.21
CA MET A 1 -19.00 11.38 17.77
C MET A 1 -19.38 12.65 17.04
N THR A 2 -18.41 13.52 16.76
CA THR A 2 -18.63 14.71 15.93
C THR A 2 -18.88 14.27 14.49
N ALA A 3 -20.02 14.66 13.91
CA ALA A 3 -20.31 14.39 12.51
C ALA A 3 -19.22 15.01 11.64
N ALA A 4 -18.69 14.23 10.69
CA ALA A 4 -17.68 14.72 9.75
C ALA A 4 -18.26 15.91 8.98
N ARG A 5 -17.53 17.04 8.98
CA ARG A 5 -17.91 18.24 8.24
C ARG A 5 -18.00 17.90 6.74
N PRO A 6 -19.04 18.34 6.02
CA PRO A 6 -19.12 18.13 4.58
C PRO A 6 -17.91 18.79 3.89
N TRP A 7 -17.41 18.12 2.86
CA TRP A 7 -16.33 18.63 2.04
C TRP A 7 -16.74 19.94 1.35
N PRO A 8 -15.83 20.91 1.18
CA PRO A 8 -16.14 22.13 0.47
C PRO A 8 -16.49 21.83 -1.00
N PRO A 9 -17.41 22.59 -1.61
CA PRO A 9 -17.62 22.54 -3.05
C PRO A 9 -16.30 22.80 -3.79
N GLY A 10 -16.06 22.11 -4.90
CA GLY A 10 -14.85 22.31 -5.70
C GLY A 10 -13.60 21.54 -5.20
N LEU A 11 -13.71 20.79 -4.10
CA LEU A 11 -12.55 20.10 -3.52
C LEU A 11 -11.90 19.12 -4.50
N VAL A 12 -12.73 18.35 -5.22
CA VAL A 12 -12.24 17.31 -6.13
C VAL A 12 -11.45 17.94 -7.27
N GLU A 13 -11.90 19.07 -7.80
CA GLU A 13 -11.17 19.83 -8.82
C GLU A 13 -9.83 20.34 -8.30
N LEU A 14 -9.78 20.79 -7.04
CA LEU A 14 -8.56 21.31 -6.42
C LEU A 14 -7.53 20.21 -6.12
N VAL A 15 -7.96 19.05 -5.62
CA VAL A 15 -7.04 17.96 -5.22
C VAL A 15 -6.77 16.96 -6.34
N GLY A 16 -7.58 16.95 -7.40
CA GLY A 16 -7.44 16.05 -8.54
C GLY A 16 -6.04 16.06 -9.16
N PRO A 17 -5.43 17.23 -9.46
CA PRO A 17 -4.06 17.29 -9.97
C PRO A 17 -3.01 16.73 -9.00
N LEU A 18 -3.15 16.98 -7.69
CA LEU A 18 -2.25 16.42 -6.68
C LEU A 18 -2.37 14.90 -6.63
N TRP A 19 -3.60 14.38 -6.65
CA TRP A 19 -3.86 12.95 -6.72
C TRP A 19 -3.22 12.34 -7.97
N ALA A 20 -3.49 12.90 -9.15
CA ALA A 20 -2.95 12.42 -10.41
C ALA A 20 -1.40 12.40 -10.43
N PHE A 21 -0.77 13.39 -9.79
CA PHE A 21 0.69 13.45 -9.64
C PHE A 21 1.23 12.39 -8.65
N LEU A 22 0.56 12.19 -7.51
CA LEU A 22 1.01 11.27 -6.47
C LEU A 22 0.70 9.79 -6.78
N THR A 23 -0.32 9.53 -7.59
CA THR A 23 -0.80 8.17 -7.89
C THR A 23 -0.49 7.73 -9.30
N VAL A 24 0.58 8.24 -9.92
CA VAL A 24 1.03 7.77 -11.24
C VAL A 24 1.30 6.26 -11.13
N ALA A 25 0.37 5.48 -11.68
CA ALA A 25 0.42 4.03 -11.73
C ALA A 25 0.43 3.65 -13.20
N GLU A 26 1.61 3.52 -13.77
CA GLU A 26 1.77 2.79 -15.00
C GLU A 26 1.17 1.38 -14.82
N ALA A 27 0.64 0.81 -15.90
CA ALA A 27 0.15 -0.55 -15.85
C ALA A 27 1.31 -1.48 -15.43
N PRO A 28 1.09 -2.42 -14.49
CA PRO A 28 2.15 -3.32 -14.04
C PRO A 28 2.73 -4.10 -15.23
N ALA A 29 4.06 -4.22 -15.28
CA ALA A 29 4.77 -5.03 -16.27
C ALA A 29 5.31 -6.31 -15.62
N ARG A 30 5.67 -7.31 -16.44
CA ARG A 30 6.45 -8.46 -15.96
C ARG A 30 7.79 -7.96 -15.41
N SER A 31 8.25 -8.53 -14.31
CA SER A 31 9.47 -8.11 -13.61
C SER A 31 10.07 -9.27 -12.83
N ASP A 32 11.33 -9.12 -12.40
CA ASP A 32 11.99 -10.11 -11.55
C ASP A 32 11.50 -10.05 -10.09
N VAL A 33 11.06 -8.86 -9.63
CA VAL A 33 10.65 -8.62 -8.25
C VAL A 33 9.47 -7.64 -8.19
N ILE A 34 8.49 -7.94 -7.33
CA ILE A 34 7.50 -6.96 -6.85
C ILE A 34 8.04 -6.36 -5.55
N PHE A 35 8.35 -5.06 -5.56
CA PHE A 35 8.88 -4.38 -4.37
C PHE A 35 7.77 -3.64 -3.61
N VAL A 36 7.59 -3.98 -2.35
CA VAL A 36 6.52 -3.47 -1.49
C VAL A 36 7.13 -2.59 -0.41
N PHE A 37 6.78 -1.31 -0.42
CA PHE A 37 7.14 -0.38 0.63
C PHE A 37 6.23 -0.57 1.86
N GLY A 38 6.83 -0.50 3.04
CA GLY A 38 6.11 -0.53 4.32
C GLY A 38 5.04 0.56 4.38
N SER A 39 3.88 0.20 4.90
CA SER A 39 2.74 1.09 5.04
C SER A 39 1.88 0.62 6.21
N GLN A 40 0.99 1.51 6.65
CA GLN A 40 -0.02 1.21 7.67
C GLN A 40 -1.22 0.45 7.08
N ASP A 41 -1.32 0.40 5.75
CA ASP A 41 -2.47 -0.09 5.01
C ASP A 41 -2.18 -1.44 4.35
N LEU A 42 -2.79 -2.50 4.87
CA LEU A 42 -2.65 -3.87 4.34
C LEU A 42 -3.14 -4.04 2.90
N ARG A 43 -3.93 -3.09 2.37
CA ARG A 43 -4.33 -3.12 0.95
C ARG A 43 -3.12 -3.07 0.01
N VAL A 44 -2.01 -2.48 0.43
CA VAL A 44 -0.76 -2.48 -0.33
C VAL A 44 -0.22 -3.90 -0.47
N ALA A 45 -0.16 -4.67 0.63
CA ALA A 45 0.22 -6.08 0.59
C ALA A 45 -0.77 -6.93 -0.22
N GLY A 46 -2.07 -6.68 -0.09
CA GLY A 46 -3.10 -7.38 -0.87
C GLY A 46 -2.97 -7.15 -2.38
N GLN A 47 -2.60 -5.94 -2.80
CA GLN A 47 -2.33 -5.62 -4.21
C GLN A 47 -1.10 -6.41 -4.71
N ALA A 48 -0.02 -6.44 -3.93
CA ALA A 48 1.17 -7.20 -4.28
C ALA A 48 0.90 -8.71 -4.39
N ALA A 49 0.07 -9.28 -3.49
CA ALA A 49 -0.39 -10.68 -3.60
C ALA A 49 -1.15 -10.93 -4.91
N SER A 50 -2.01 -10.00 -5.33
CA SER A 50 -2.73 -10.12 -6.59
C SER A 50 -1.81 -10.11 -7.81
N LEU A 51 -0.76 -9.27 -7.80
CA LEU A 51 0.25 -9.27 -8.86
C LEU A 51 1.07 -10.56 -8.86
N TYR A 52 1.46 -11.06 -7.69
CA TYR A 52 2.18 -12.31 -7.55
C TYR A 52 1.40 -13.49 -8.14
N ARG A 53 0.12 -13.65 -7.76
CA ARG A 53 -0.77 -14.69 -8.33
C ARG A 53 -1.02 -14.51 -9.81
N GLY A 54 -1.01 -13.27 -10.30
CA GLY A 54 -1.05 -12.96 -11.73
C GLY A 54 0.24 -13.31 -12.48
N GLY A 55 1.28 -13.79 -11.77
CA GLY A 55 2.58 -14.18 -12.31
C GLY A 55 3.49 -13.00 -12.67
N TYR A 56 3.19 -11.78 -12.20
CA TYR A 56 3.91 -10.57 -12.64
C TYR A 56 5.39 -10.60 -12.26
N ALA A 57 5.72 -11.24 -11.14
CA ALA A 57 7.09 -11.55 -10.75
C ALA A 57 7.13 -12.84 -9.92
N PRO A 58 8.25 -13.57 -9.93
CA PRO A 58 8.44 -14.77 -9.12
C PRO A 58 8.73 -14.49 -7.64
N VAL A 59 9.03 -13.24 -7.27
CA VAL A 59 9.43 -12.86 -5.91
C VAL A 59 8.72 -11.57 -5.47
N VAL A 60 8.31 -11.52 -4.21
CA VAL A 60 7.83 -10.31 -3.54
C VAL A 60 8.83 -9.92 -2.45
N LEU A 61 9.39 -8.71 -2.55
CA LEU A 61 10.32 -8.15 -1.57
C LEU A 61 9.60 -7.07 -0.77
N VAL A 62 9.56 -7.22 0.55
CA VAL A 62 8.92 -6.25 1.44
C VAL A 62 9.99 -5.49 2.22
N SER A 63 9.91 -4.18 2.24
CA SER A 63 10.70 -3.29 3.10
C SER A 63 9.83 -2.65 4.17
N GLY A 64 10.44 -2.23 5.28
CA GLY A 64 9.73 -1.56 6.36
C GLY A 64 10.27 -1.94 7.74
N HIS A 65 10.26 -0.98 8.66
CA HIS A 65 10.63 -1.19 10.05
C HIS A 65 9.51 -0.66 10.96
N TYR A 66 9.78 -0.40 12.24
CA TYR A 66 8.91 0.43 13.05
C TYR A 66 9.04 1.90 12.62
N GLY A 67 8.00 2.44 11.99
CA GLY A 67 7.86 3.87 11.74
C GLY A 67 7.55 4.67 13.01
N ARG A 68 7.63 6.00 12.91
CA ARG A 68 7.24 6.93 13.99
C ARG A 68 5.76 6.79 14.39
N MET A 69 4.93 6.20 13.52
CA MET A 69 3.48 6.05 13.64
C MET A 69 3.02 4.59 13.87
N THR A 70 3.93 3.62 14.02
CA THR A 70 3.58 2.18 14.13
C THR A 70 4.07 1.49 15.40
N ARG A 71 4.78 2.22 16.26
CA ARG A 71 5.32 1.70 17.53
C ARG A 71 4.25 1.23 18.53
N ASP A 72 3.03 1.77 18.43
CA ASP A 72 1.88 1.41 19.29
C ASP A 72 0.73 0.75 18.50
N VAL A 73 0.93 0.42 17.22
CA VAL A 73 -0.12 -0.12 16.31
C VAL A 73 0.17 -1.56 15.88
N PHE A 74 1.44 -1.93 15.73
CA PHE A 74 1.84 -3.29 15.36
C PHE A 74 2.89 -3.83 16.33
N ASP A 75 2.67 -5.06 16.81
CA ASP A 75 3.60 -5.77 17.71
C ASP A 75 4.92 -6.18 17.03
N GLN A 76 5.02 -5.98 15.71
CA GLN A 76 6.18 -6.33 14.89
C GLN A 76 6.39 -5.30 13.76
N PRO A 77 7.60 -5.23 13.14
CA PRO A 77 7.86 -4.31 12.03
C PRO A 77 6.86 -4.48 10.90
N GLU A 78 6.54 -3.38 10.20
CA GLU A 78 5.56 -3.34 9.11
C GLU A 78 5.84 -4.43 8.05
N ALA A 79 7.12 -4.65 7.73
CA ALA A 79 7.55 -5.68 6.78
C ALA A 79 7.15 -7.10 7.20
N LEU A 80 7.18 -7.42 8.51
CA LEU A 80 6.77 -8.73 9.00
C LEU A 80 5.25 -8.91 8.93
N VAL A 81 4.48 -7.87 9.28
CA VAL A 81 3.02 -7.89 9.14
C VAL A 81 2.62 -8.10 7.68
N PHE A 82 3.26 -7.38 6.77
CA PHE A 82 3.00 -7.48 5.33
C PHE A 82 3.41 -8.85 4.78
N LYS A 83 4.58 -9.38 5.18
CA LYS A 83 5.01 -10.74 4.84
C LYS A 83 3.98 -11.77 5.30
N ASP A 84 3.48 -11.67 6.53
CA ASP A 84 2.47 -12.61 7.04
C ASP A 84 1.14 -12.50 6.27
N HIS A 85 0.73 -11.29 5.88
CA HIS A 85 -0.43 -11.08 5.04
C HIS A 85 -0.24 -11.69 3.64
N LEU A 86 0.93 -11.49 3.02
CA LEU A 86 1.28 -12.03 1.71
C LEU A 86 1.30 -13.57 1.74
N VAL A 87 1.91 -14.20 2.74
CA VAL A 87 1.94 -15.67 2.85
C VAL A 87 0.54 -16.28 3.00
N ARG A 88 -0.40 -15.55 3.62
CA ARG A 88 -1.78 -16.02 3.79
C ARG A 88 -2.66 -15.85 2.55
N THR A 89 -2.33 -14.88 1.70
CA THR A 89 -3.20 -14.44 0.60
C THR A 89 -2.63 -14.75 -0.78
N GLY A 90 -1.31 -14.91 -0.89
CA GLY A 90 -0.55 -15.17 -2.12
C GLY A 90 -0.60 -16.62 -2.56
#